data_AF-A0A2V9YC11-F1
#
_entry.id   AF-A0A2V9YC11-F1
#
_cell.length_a   1.000
_cell.length_b   1.000
_cell.length_c   1.000
_cell.angle_alpha   90.00
_cell.angle_beta   90.00
_cell.angle_gamma   90.00
#
_symmetry.space_group_name_H-M   'P 1'
#
loop_
_entity.id
_entity.type
_entity.pdbx_description
1 polymer ?
#
loop_
_entity_poly.entity_id
_entity_poly.type
_entity_poly.pdbx_seq_one_letter_code
_entity_poly.pdbx_strand_id
1 'polypeptide(L)'
;MLESLKRRAAKAHVLDRIDARVTSAETMGIGDLEGTVDFTLAFAMVHEFPDAKYFFAEVARASKQNACVLLAEPRGHVRDDAFATELAAAAVTGLSVSERLAIKRSQAALLFKK
;
A
#
# COMPACT_ATOMS: atom_id res chain seq x y z
N MET A 1 -8.88 14.07 -8.10
CA MET A 1 -9.15 12.73 -7.53
C MET A 1 -9.77 12.80 -6.13
N LEU A 2 -9.11 13.45 -5.16
CA LEU A 2 -9.55 13.47 -3.75
C LEU A 2 -10.96 14.05 -3.53
N GLU A 3 -11.35 15.12 -4.21
CA GLU A 3 -12.71 15.68 -4.08
C GLU A 3 -13.80 14.67 -4.45
N SER A 4 -13.55 13.85 -5.48
CA SER A 4 -14.45 12.76 -5.85
C SER A 4 -14.43 11.58 -4.86
N LEU A 5 -13.32 11.37 -4.13
CA LEU A 5 -13.26 10.42 -3.03
C LEU A 5 -14.06 10.94 -1.83
N LYS A 6 -13.78 12.17 -1.38
CA LYS A 6 -14.48 12.83 -0.26
C LYS A 6 -16.00 12.89 -0.49
N ARG A 7 -16.44 13.24 -1.70
CA ARG A 7 -17.87 13.23 -2.07
C ARG A 7 -18.50 11.83 -1.93
N ARG A 8 -17.79 10.78 -2.37
CA ARG A 8 -18.29 9.39 -2.25
C ARG A 8 -18.30 8.91 -0.80
N ALA A 9 -17.26 9.24 -0.03
CA ALA A 9 -17.19 8.95 1.39
C ALA A 9 -18.29 9.65 2.20
N ALA A 10 -18.60 10.91 1.87
CA ALA A 10 -19.70 11.64 2.48
C ALA A 10 -21.05 10.97 2.21
N LYS A 11 -21.30 10.57 0.95
CA LYS A 11 -22.52 9.83 0.56
C LYS A 11 -22.63 8.47 1.25
N ALA A 12 -21.50 7.85 1.60
CA ALA A 12 -21.44 6.59 2.32
C ALA A 12 -21.39 6.75 3.85
N HIS A 13 -21.45 7.97 4.39
CA HIS A 13 -21.40 8.27 5.82
C HIS A 13 -20.13 7.78 6.55
N VAL A 14 -18.97 7.85 5.89
CA VAL A 14 -17.67 7.43 6.45
C VAL A 14 -16.58 8.51 6.35
N LEU A 15 -16.93 9.73 5.91
CA LEU A 15 -15.96 10.80 5.69
C LEU A 15 -15.21 11.20 6.96
N ASP A 16 -15.88 11.17 8.11
CA ASP A 16 -15.32 11.46 9.43
C ASP A 16 -14.22 10.49 9.86
N ARG A 17 -14.10 9.34 9.18
CA ARG A 17 -13.09 8.31 9.42
C ARG A 17 -11.96 8.31 8.40
N ILE A 18 -11.94 9.28 7.48
CA ILE A 18 -10.98 9.35 6.38
C ILE A 18 -10.20 10.67 6.42
N ASP A 19 -8.90 10.57 6.67
CA ASP A 19 -7.94 11.64 6.41
C ASP A 19 -7.40 11.50 4.98
N ALA A 20 -7.94 12.29 4.05
CA ALA A 20 -7.55 12.25 2.63
C ALA A 20 -6.47 13.29 2.33
N ARG A 21 -5.26 12.81 2.01
CA ARG A 21 -4.06 13.62 1.84
C ARG A 21 -3.66 13.80 0.38
N VAL A 22 -3.18 14.99 0.04
CA VAL A 22 -2.49 15.24 -1.23
C VAL A 22 -1.03 14.85 -1.04
N THR A 23 -0.49 14.09 -1.99
CA THR A 23 0.89 13.59 -1.96
C THR A 23 1.63 14.05 -3.22
N SER A 24 2.96 13.97 -3.22
CA SER A 24 3.75 14.16 -4.45
C SER A 24 3.97 12.82 -5.16
N ALA A 25 4.65 12.84 -6.31
CA ALA A 25 4.95 11.60 -7.04
C ALA A 25 6.02 10.75 -6.36
N GLU A 26 6.81 11.36 -5.46
CA GLU A 26 7.99 10.77 -4.86
C GLU A 26 7.78 10.32 -3.41
N THR A 27 6.72 10.78 -2.74
CA THR A 27 6.45 10.48 -1.34
C THR A 27 4.97 10.44 -1.00
N MET A 28 4.59 9.56 -0.08
CA MET A 28 3.24 9.56 0.50
C MET A 28 3.06 10.61 1.60
N GLY A 29 4.15 11.18 2.14
CA GLY A 29 4.09 12.20 3.17
C GLY A 29 3.42 11.73 4.46
N ILE A 30 3.56 10.46 4.82
CA ILE A 30 2.89 9.82 5.97
C ILE A 30 3.79 9.73 7.21
N GLY A 31 4.78 10.62 7.32
CA GLY A 31 5.77 10.55 8.40
C GLY A 31 5.24 10.82 9.80
N ASP A 32 4.12 11.53 9.90
CA ASP A 32 3.36 11.75 11.13
C ASP A 32 2.65 10.49 11.65
N LEU A 33 2.54 9.43 10.84
CA LEU A 33 1.92 8.15 11.20
C LEU A 33 2.94 7.10 11.67
N GLU A 34 4.15 7.51 12.02
CA GLU A 34 5.23 6.60 12.41
C GLU A 34 4.82 5.68 13.57
N GLY A 35 4.89 4.37 13.33
CA GLY A 35 4.53 3.35 14.32
C GLY A 35 3.05 3.35 14.75
N THR A 36 2.14 3.95 13.98
CA THR A 36 0.71 4.03 14.34
C THR A 36 -0.21 3.21 13.46
N VAL A 37 0.26 2.72 12.29
CA VAL A 37 -0.59 2.03 11.31
C VAL A 37 -0.66 0.52 11.61
N ASP A 38 -1.87 0.00 11.84
CA ASP A 38 -2.11 -1.43 12.07
C ASP A 38 -2.22 -2.23 10.76
N PHE A 39 -2.72 -1.60 9.70
CA PHE A 39 -2.96 -2.23 8.41
C PHE A 39 -2.78 -1.24 7.26
N THR A 40 -2.10 -1.67 6.19
CA THR A 40 -1.97 -0.92 4.94
C THR A 40 -2.59 -1.70 3.79
N LEU A 41 -3.49 -1.06 3.04
CA LEU A 41 -4.04 -1.58 1.79
C LEU A 41 -3.38 -0.86 0.60
N ALA A 42 -2.50 -1.57 -0.11
CA ALA A 42 -1.88 -1.10 -1.35
C ALA A 42 -2.53 -1.83 -2.54
N PHE A 43 -3.49 -1.16 -3.20
CA PHE A 43 -4.31 -1.79 -4.22
C PHE A 43 -4.21 -1.05 -5.56
N ALA A 44 -3.55 -1.68 -6.53
CA ALA A 44 -3.33 -1.20 -7.88
C ALA A 44 -2.66 0.18 -7.93
N MET A 45 -1.54 0.35 -7.21
CA MET A 45 -0.86 1.66 -7.17
C MET A 45 0.66 1.61 -6.98
N VAL A 46 1.24 0.52 -6.48
CA VAL A 46 2.70 0.51 -6.18
C VAL A 46 3.48 0.54 -7.48
N HIS A 47 2.96 -0.08 -8.54
CA HIS A 47 3.50 0.01 -9.90
C HIS A 47 3.47 1.42 -10.51
N GLU A 48 2.75 2.38 -9.91
CA GLU A 48 2.76 3.78 -10.34
C GLU A 48 3.90 4.58 -9.69
N PHE A 49 4.52 4.07 -8.62
CA PHE A 49 5.67 4.71 -8.00
C PHE A 49 6.92 4.56 -8.89
N PRO A 50 7.74 5.61 -9.04
CA PRO A 50 9.01 5.50 -9.74
C PRO A 50 9.96 4.45 -9.14
N ASP A 51 9.88 4.24 -7.82
CA ASP A 51 10.58 3.18 -7.11
C ASP A 51 9.72 2.63 -5.95
N ALA A 52 9.36 1.36 -6.06
CA ALA A 52 8.59 0.65 -5.04
C ALA A 52 9.30 0.60 -3.67
N LYS A 53 10.63 0.69 -3.61
CA LYS A 53 11.37 0.71 -2.34
C LYS A 53 11.03 1.93 -1.49
N TYR A 54 10.85 3.10 -2.10
CA TYR A 54 10.47 4.30 -1.36
C TYR A 54 9.06 4.16 -0.77
N PHE A 55 8.13 3.62 -1.56
CA PHE A 55 6.79 3.27 -1.07
C PHE A 55 6.87 2.35 0.15
N PHE A 56 7.57 1.22 0.04
CA PHE A 56 7.63 0.25 1.12
C PHE A 56 8.44 0.72 2.34
N ALA A 57 9.41 1.63 2.17
CA ALA A 57 10.14 2.22 3.28
C ALA A 57 9.24 3.13 4.12
N GLU A 58 8.41 3.96 3.48
CA GLU A 58 7.42 4.79 4.18
C GLU A 58 6.35 3.95 4.86
N VAL A 59 5.82 2.91 4.18
CA VAL A 59 4.85 1.98 4.79
C VAL A 59 5.45 1.26 5.99
N ALA A 60 6.69 0.76 5.88
CA ALA A 60 7.36 0.08 6.98
C ALA A 60 7.56 1.02 8.17
N ARG A 61 7.93 2.28 7.96
CA ARG A 61 8.08 3.27 9.05
C ARG A 61 6.74 3.60 9.72
N ALA A 62 5.68 3.80 8.95
CA ALA A 62 4.34 4.09 9.48
C ALA A 62 3.71 2.89 10.23
N SER A 63 4.09 1.67 9.84
CA SER A 63 3.52 0.44 10.39
C SER A 63 3.93 0.18 11.85
N LYS A 64 3.02 -0.33 12.66
CA LYS A 64 3.33 -0.95 13.96
C LYS A 64 4.11 -2.26 13.78
N GLN A 65 4.72 -2.72 14.86
CA GLN A 65 5.18 -4.10 14.97
C GLN A 65 4.02 -5.07 14.70
N ASN A 66 4.24 -6.12 13.90
CA ASN A 66 3.23 -7.11 13.49
C ASN A 66 2.07 -6.55 12.63
N ALA A 67 2.17 -5.31 12.14
CA ALA A 67 1.19 -4.77 11.21
C ALA A 67 1.22 -5.50 9.87
N CYS A 68 0.06 -5.53 9.20
CA CYS A 68 -0.11 -6.21 7.92
C CYS A 68 -0.16 -5.23 6.76
N VAL A 69 0.40 -5.63 5.61
CA VAL A 69 0.28 -4.91 4.34
C VAL A 69 -0.32 -5.86 3.33
N LEU A 70 -1.48 -5.50 2.78
CA LEU A 70 -2.02 -6.18 1.61
C LEU A 70 -1.56 -5.47 0.34
N LEU A 71 -0.68 -6.11 -0.41
CA LEU A 71 -0.29 -5.68 -1.75
C LEU A 71 -1.13 -6.44 -2.78
N ALA A 72 -1.83 -5.70 -3.65
CA ALA A 72 -2.62 -6.27 -4.75
C ALA A 72 -2.43 -5.46 -6.02
N GLU A 73 -1.94 -6.08 -7.09
CA GLU A 73 -1.65 -5.43 -8.36
C GLU A 73 -2.44 -6.02 -9.55
N PRO A 74 -2.83 -5.20 -10.54
CA PRO A 74 -3.70 -5.64 -11.62
C PRO A 74 -3.00 -6.65 -12.54
N ARG A 75 -3.57 -7.86 -12.65
CA ARG A 75 -3.10 -8.87 -13.59
C ARG A 75 -3.20 -8.35 -15.02
N GLY A 76 -2.12 -8.52 -15.79
CA GLY A 76 -2.02 -8.13 -17.20
C GLY A 76 -1.42 -6.74 -17.42
N HIS A 77 -1.49 -5.84 -16.42
CA HIS A 77 -0.72 -4.60 -16.41
C HIS A 77 0.58 -4.80 -15.64
N VAL A 78 0.51 -5.45 -14.47
CA VAL A 78 1.68 -5.90 -13.71
C VAL A 78 1.87 -7.39 -13.97
N ARG A 79 3.02 -7.73 -14.57
CA ARG A 79 3.44 -9.11 -14.85
C ARG A 79 4.10 -9.74 -13.61
N ASP A 80 4.22 -11.07 -13.59
CA ASP A 80 4.70 -11.82 -12.43
C ASP A 80 6.13 -11.43 -11.99
N ASP A 81 6.99 -11.08 -12.93
CA ASP A 81 8.36 -10.60 -12.71
C ASP A 81 8.40 -9.19 -12.08
N ALA A 82 7.57 -8.28 -12.57
CA ALA A 82 7.41 -6.96 -11.99
C ALA A 82 6.86 -7.04 -10.55
N PHE A 83 5.84 -7.88 -10.33
CA PHE A 83 5.30 -8.11 -9.00
C PHE A 83 6.32 -8.76 -8.05
N ALA A 84 7.11 -9.73 -8.54
CA ALA A 84 8.20 -10.32 -7.75
C ALA A 84 9.25 -9.27 -7.35
N THR A 85 9.51 -8.28 -8.22
CA THR A 85 10.41 -7.16 -7.93
C THR A 85 9.86 -6.25 -6.84
N GLU A 86 8.55 -5.96 -6.84
CA GLU A 86 7.89 -5.24 -5.75
C GLU A 86 7.97 -6.00 -4.42
N LEU A 87 7.76 -7.32 -4.44
CA LEU A 87 7.92 -8.14 -3.24
C LEU A 87 9.36 -8.13 -2.71
N ALA A 88 10.36 -8.15 -3.60
CA ALA A 88 11.76 -8.02 -3.22
C ALA A 88 12.05 -6.61 -2.64
N ALA A 89 11.45 -5.57 -3.20
CA ALA A 89 11.52 -4.20 -2.67
C ALA A 89 10.90 -4.10 -1.27
N ALA A 90 9.75 -4.74 -1.02
CA ALA A 90 9.15 -4.80 0.30
C ALA A 90 10.03 -5.57 1.30
N ALA A 91 10.63 -6.68 0.87
CA ALA A 91 11.48 -7.49 1.73
C ALA A 91 12.70 -6.72 2.26
N VAL A 92 13.35 -5.91 1.42
CA VAL A 92 14.52 -5.11 1.85
C VAL A 92 14.17 -4.00 2.83
N THR A 93 12.89 -3.62 2.95
CA THR A 93 12.41 -2.62 3.92
C THR A 93 11.83 -3.25 5.19
N GLY A 94 11.97 -4.57 5.37
CA GLY A 94 11.50 -5.29 6.57
C GLY A 94 10.06 -5.81 6.48
N LEU A 95 9.41 -5.70 5.32
CA LEU A 95 8.08 -6.27 5.08
C LEU A 95 8.22 -7.65 4.43
N SER A 96 7.96 -8.71 5.19
CA SER A 96 8.11 -10.09 4.71
C SER A 96 6.80 -10.66 4.21
N VAL A 97 6.82 -11.38 3.08
CA VAL A 97 5.65 -12.14 2.60
C VAL A 97 5.26 -13.19 3.62
N SER A 98 3.98 -13.23 3.99
CA SER A 98 3.39 -14.29 4.79
C SER A 98 2.60 -15.28 3.93
N GLU A 99 1.76 -14.78 3.02
CA GLU A 99 0.96 -15.62 2.15
C GLU A 99 0.64 -14.95 0.81
N ARG A 100 0.32 -15.77 -0.21
CA ARG A 100 -0.19 -15.31 -1.50
C ARG A 100 -1.72 -15.45 -1.51
N LEU A 101 -2.41 -14.36 -1.83
CA LEU A 101 -3.87 -14.32 -1.80
C LEU A 101 -4.49 -14.44 -3.19
N ALA A 102 -5.60 -15.18 -3.28
CA ALA A 102 -6.39 -15.28 -4.50
C ALA A 102 -7.40 -14.12 -4.58
N ILE A 103 -6.97 -12.98 -5.16
CA ILE A 103 -7.85 -11.84 -5.45
C ILE A 103 -8.16 -11.83 -6.95
N LYS A 104 -9.45 -11.78 -7.30
CA LYS A 104 -9.89 -11.78 -8.70
C LYS A 104 -9.22 -10.63 -9.47
N ARG A 105 -8.67 -10.95 -10.64
CA ARG A 105 -7.93 -10.02 -11.52
C ARG A 105 -6.69 -9.37 -10.90
N SER A 106 -6.17 -9.88 -9.78
CA SER A 106 -5.00 -9.29 -9.10
C SER A 106 -3.92 -10.32 -8.76
N GLN A 107 -2.66 -9.92 -8.88
CA GLN A 107 -1.57 -10.57 -8.16
C GLN A 107 -1.58 -10.01 -6.74
N ALA A 108 -1.67 -10.87 -5.72
CA ALA A 108 -1.76 -10.38 -4.34
C ALA A 108 -0.89 -11.17 -3.36
N ALA A 109 -0.39 -10.46 -2.36
CA ALA A 109 0.38 -10.99 -1.24
C ALA A 109 0.03 -10.24 0.04
N LEU A 110 -0.06 -10.99 1.15
CA LEU A 110 -0.09 -10.43 2.49
C LEU A 110 1.35 -10.39 3.03
N LEU A 111 1.76 -9.22 3.50
CA LEU A 111 3.07 -8.97 4.07
C LEU A 111 2.93 -8.58 5.55
N PHE A 112 3.96 -8.84 6.34
CA PHE A 112 4.03 -8.45 7.75
C PHE A 112 5.27 -7.61 8.02
N LYS A 113 5.09 -6.56 8.83
CA LYS A 113 6.19 -5.89 9.50
C LYS A 113 6.66 -6.75 10.66
N LYS A 114 7.87 -7.30 10.50
CA LYS A 114 8.60 -7.98 11.57
C LYS A 114 9.26 -6.99 12.52
#